data_AF-A0A434R3D6-F1
#
_entry.id   AF-A0A434R3D6-F1
#
_cell.length_a   1.000
_cell.length_b   1.000
_cell.length_c   1.000
_cell.angle_alpha   90.00
_cell.angle_beta   90.00
_cell.angle_gamma   90.00
#
_symmetry.space_group_name_H-M   'P 1'
#
loop_
_entity.id
_entity.type
_entity.pdbx_description
1 polymer ?
#
loop_
_entity_poly.entity_id
_entity_poly.type
_entity_poly.pdbx_seq_one_letter_code
_entity_poly.pdbx_strand_id
1 'polypeptide(L)'
;MARVISVEVERFPIAGTFTISRGSKTEAEVITVTIADNGHVGRGECVPYRRYGETMEGVRAAIEAMRGQIIDGIGRTALLAAMPAGAARNAIDCALWDLEAKLGARPVADAIGVVSPKALETAYTLSLAEPEAMAAQARAAASRPLLKVKIGGDNDAARIRAVTQAAPQSRIILDANEGWTDNNIVENLAFAAEHGIVLIEQPLPAGRDGILREIAHPVPICADESVHEAKNLEALVGLYD
;
A
#
# COMPACT_ATOMS: atom_id res chain seq x y z
N MET A 1 -20.67 13.98 -26.06
CA MET A 1 -19.69 13.56 -27.09
C MET A 1 -19.08 12.23 -26.64
N ALA A 2 -18.37 11.49 -27.49
CA ALA A 2 -17.66 10.30 -27.00
C ALA A 2 -16.55 10.72 -26.02
N ARG A 3 -16.26 9.88 -25.02
CA ARG A 3 -15.17 10.16 -24.08
C ARG A 3 -13.82 10.07 -24.78
N VAL A 4 -12.82 10.81 -24.27
CA VAL A 4 -11.42 10.71 -24.72
C VAL A 4 -10.57 10.17 -23.58
N ILE A 5 -9.68 9.23 -23.86
CA ILE A 5 -8.78 8.64 -22.85
C ILE A 5 -7.31 8.79 -23.25
N SER A 6 -6.46 9.21 -22.30
CA SER A 6 -5.00 9.11 -22.38
C SER A 6 -4.46 8.21 -21.26
N VAL A 7 -3.36 7.53 -21.57
CA VAL A 7 -2.66 6.60 -20.68
C VAL A 7 -1.18 6.95 -20.75
N GLU A 8 -0.62 7.44 -19.65
CA GLU A 8 0.74 7.95 -19.57
C GLU A 8 1.55 7.15 -18.56
N VAL A 9 2.83 6.95 -18.87
CA VAL A 9 3.80 6.34 -17.96
C VAL A 9 4.71 7.44 -17.46
N GLU A 10 4.78 7.59 -16.14
CA GLU A 10 5.57 8.63 -15.49
C GLU A 10 6.56 7.99 -14.52
N ARG A 11 7.70 8.67 -14.32
CA ARG A 11 8.77 8.23 -13.43
C ARG A 11 9.14 9.36 -12.49
N PHE A 12 9.14 9.07 -11.20
CA PHE A 12 9.46 10.03 -10.16
C PHE A 12 10.70 9.57 -9.38
N PRO A 13 11.73 10.41 -9.24
CA PRO A 13 12.89 10.06 -8.41
C PRO A 13 12.48 9.99 -6.94
N ILE A 14 12.91 8.93 -6.26
CA ILE A 14 12.76 8.79 -4.81
C ILE A 14 13.85 9.62 -4.14
N ALA A 15 13.49 10.34 -3.07
CA ALA A 15 14.48 11.02 -2.23
C ALA A 15 15.37 9.97 -1.52
N GLY A 16 16.51 9.65 -2.12
CA GLY A 16 17.42 8.61 -1.64
C GLY A 16 17.06 7.23 -2.18
N THR A 17 16.83 6.26 -1.30
CA THR A 17 16.52 4.87 -1.68
C THR A 17 15.44 4.32 -0.77
N PHE A 18 14.43 3.70 -1.38
CA PHE A 18 13.38 3.00 -0.67
C PHE A 18 13.68 1.50 -0.65
N THR A 19 13.91 0.92 0.53
CA THR A 19 14.29 -0.50 0.69
C THR A 19 13.30 -1.25 1.56
N ILE A 20 12.88 -2.41 1.06
CA ILE A 20 12.09 -3.41 1.78
C ILE A 20 12.85 -4.75 1.78
N SER A 21 12.35 -5.76 2.49
CA SER A 21 12.95 -7.11 2.55
C SER A 21 13.21 -7.73 1.17
N ARG A 22 12.39 -7.42 0.17
CA ARG A 22 12.48 -7.93 -1.21
C ARG A 22 13.38 -7.12 -2.15
N GLY A 23 13.90 -5.96 -1.74
CA GLY A 23 14.81 -5.15 -2.55
C GLY A 23 14.64 -3.64 -2.42
N SER A 24 15.38 -2.90 -3.24
CA SER A 24 15.47 -1.44 -3.21
C SER A 24 14.98 -0.78 -4.50
N LYS A 25 14.50 0.46 -4.39
CA LYS A 25 14.11 1.32 -5.51
C LYS A 25 14.66 2.73 -5.34
N THR A 26 15.03 3.35 -6.45
CA THR A 26 15.43 4.77 -6.54
C THR A 26 14.43 5.61 -7.33
N GLU A 27 13.44 4.97 -7.96
CA GLU A 27 12.39 5.61 -8.73
C GLU A 27 11.04 4.94 -8.45
N ALA A 28 9.97 5.71 -8.54
CA ALA A 28 8.59 5.24 -8.59
C ALA A 28 8.07 5.38 -10.02
N GLU A 29 7.68 4.25 -10.62
CA GLU A 29 7.04 4.22 -11.93
C GLU A 29 5.53 4.08 -11.75
N VAL A 30 4.77 4.97 -12.39
CA VAL A 30 3.30 5.01 -12.31
C VAL A 30 2.68 5.03 -13.69
N ILE A 31 1.41 4.62 -13.74
CA ILE A 31 0.58 4.80 -14.92
C ILE A 31 -0.60 5.70 -14.55
N THR A 32 -0.73 6.80 -15.28
CA THR A 32 -1.80 7.78 -15.12
C THR A 32 -2.81 7.60 -16.25
N VAL A 33 -4.10 7.48 -15.88
CA VAL A 33 -5.23 7.44 -16.80
C VAL A 33 -5.99 8.76 -16.67
N THR A 34 -6.21 9.41 -17.81
CA THR A 34 -7.06 10.60 -17.89
C THR A 34 -8.25 10.31 -18.80
N ILE A 35 -9.46 10.64 -18.35
CA ILE A 35 -10.71 10.47 -19.12
C ILE A 35 -11.42 11.82 -19.21
N ALA A 36 -11.65 12.31 -20.43
CA ALA A 36 -12.33 13.57 -20.70
C ALA A 36 -13.74 13.34 -21.26
N ASP A 37 -14.71 14.10 -20.75
CA ASP A 37 -16.10 14.09 -21.19
C ASP A 37 -16.75 15.46 -20.95
N ASN A 38 -17.46 15.98 -21.96
CA ASN A 38 -18.16 17.28 -21.92
C ASN A 38 -17.36 18.43 -21.28
N GLY A 39 -16.06 18.52 -21.59
CA GLY A 39 -15.17 19.57 -21.07
C GLY A 39 -14.61 19.32 -19.67
N HIS A 40 -15.01 18.25 -19.00
CA HIS A 40 -14.46 17.81 -17.71
C HIS A 40 -13.43 16.71 -17.92
N VAL A 41 -12.51 16.58 -16.95
CA VAL A 41 -11.39 15.65 -17.03
C VAL A 41 -11.20 14.97 -15.68
N GLY A 42 -11.38 13.64 -15.64
CA GLY A 42 -11.05 12.80 -14.49
C GLY A 42 -9.68 12.17 -14.63
N ARG A 43 -8.99 11.96 -13.50
CA ARG A 43 -7.65 11.38 -13.42
C ARG A 43 -7.58 10.28 -12.38
N GLY A 44 -6.83 9.23 -12.69
CA GLY A 44 -6.49 8.17 -11.75
C GLY A 44 -5.08 7.68 -12.01
N GLU A 45 -4.40 7.24 -10.95
CA GLU A 45 -3.03 6.77 -10.98
C GLU A 45 -2.95 5.37 -10.39
N CYS A 46 -2.08 4.52 -10.93
CA CYS A 46 -1.73 3.26 -10.31
C CYS A 46 -0.23 2.99 -10.35
N VAL A 47 0.23 2.15 -9.42
CA VAL A 47 1.59 1.66 -9.33
C VAL A 47 1.58 0.15 -9.63
N PRO A 48 2.04 -0.31 -10.81
CA PRO A 48 2.18 -1.74 -11.09
C PRO A 48 3.13 -2.41 -10.09
N TYR A 49 2.70 -3.55 -9.54
CA TYR A 49 3.45 -4.24 -8.49
C TYR A 49 3.91 -5.64 -8.89
N ARG A 50 5.22 -5.80 -9.16
CA ARG A 50 5.83 -7.07 -9.62
C ARG A 50 5.55 -8.26 -8.70
N ARG A 51 5.47 -8.04 -7.39
CA ARG A 51 5.13 -9.10 -6.42
C ARG A 51 3.77 -9.73 -6.69
N TYR A 52 2.87 -9.03 -7.37
CA TYR A 52 1.55 -9.51 -7.78
C TYR A 52 1.48 -9.90 -9.26
N GLY A 53 2.64 -10.09 -9.91
CA GLY A 53 2.72 -10.46 -11.32
C GLY A 53 2.48 -9.30 -12.29
N GLU A 54 2.36 -8.07 -11.80
CA GLU A 54 2.11 -6.90 -12.63
C GLU A 54 3.41 -6.32 -13.22
N THR A 55 3.34 -5.88 -14.47
CA THR A 55 4.40 -5.12 -15.15
C THR A 55 3.84 -3.83 -15.71
N MET A 56 4.70 -2.84 -15.99
CA MET A 56 4.28 -1.58 -16.61
C MET A 56 3.58 -1.83 -17.94
N GLU A 57 4.14 -2.71 -18.78
CA GLU A 57 3.59 -3.07 -20.08
C GLU A 57 2.26 -3.80 -19.94
N GLY A 58 2.16 -4.75 -19.00
CA GLY A 58 0.96 -5.56 -18.79
C GLY A 58 -0.20 -4.72 -18.26
N VAL A 59 0.06 -3.86 -17.27
CA VAL A 59 -0.96 -2.96 -16.72
C VAL A 59 -1.41 -1.94 -17.77
N ARG A 60 -0.48 -1.34 -18.52
CA ARG A 60 -0.81 -0.44 -19.63
C ARG A 60 -1.66 -1.13 -20.68
N ALA A 61 -1.29 -2.35 -21.10
CA ALA A 61 -2.05 -3.12 -22.07
C ALA A 61 -3.48 -3.44 -21.59
N ALA A 62 -3.64 -3.79 -20.30
CA ALA A 62 -4.95 -4.03 -19.70
C ALA A 62 -5.83 -2.76 -19.68
N ILE A 63 -5.24 -1.58 -19.44
CA ILE A 63 -5.96 -0.30 -19.53
C ILE A 63 -6.37 -0.02 -20.98
N GLU A 64 -5.44 -0.18 -21.93
CA GLU A 64 -5.69 0.06 -23.36
C GLU A 64 -6.76 -0.87 -23.95
N ALA A 65 -6.84 -2.11 -23.46
CA ALA A 65 -7.90 -3.05 -23.85
C ALA A 65 -9.32 -2.54 -23.50
N MET A 66 -9.44 -1.65 -22.50
CA MET A 66 -10.71 -1.04 -22.11
C MET A 66 -11.04 0.25 -22.87
N ARG A 67 -10.15 0.75 -23.73
CA ARG A 67 -10.31 2.03 -24.43
C ARG A 67 -11.66 2.16 -25.13
N GLY A 68 -12.10 1.13 -25.86
CA GLY A 68 -13.39 1.15 -26.55
C GLY A 68 -14.56 1.34 -25.59
N GLN A 69 -14.65 0.51 -24.54
CA GLN A 69 -15.71 0.59 -23.53
C GLN A 69 -15.70 1.93 -22.78
N ILE A 70 -14.52 2.52 -22.57
CA ILE A 70 -14.39 3.84 -21.93
C ILE A 70 -14.89 4.95 -22.85
N ILE A 71 -14.53 4.92 -24.14
CA ILE A 71 -15.03 5.86 -25.16
C ILE A 71 -16.57 5.78 -25.24
N ASP A 72 -17.11 4.58 -25.16
CA ASP A 72 -18.55 4.29 -25.17
C ASP A 72 -19.27 4.59 -23.85
N GLY A 73 -18.53 5.04 -22.83
CA GLY A 73 -19.11 5.57 -21.59
C GLY A 73 -19.33 4.55 -20.47
N ILE A 74 -18.56 3.47 -20.40
CA ILE A 74 -18.64 2.50 -19.28
C ILE A 74 -18.62 3.23 -17.92
N GLY A 75 -19.51 2.80 -17.01
CA GLY A 75 -19.58 3.30 -15.64
C GLY A 75 -18.82 2.40 -14.67
N ARG A 76 -18.52 2.91 -13.47
CA ARG A 76 -17.74 2.20 -12.43
C ARG A 76 -18.29 0.83 -12.06
N THR A 77 -19.61 0.69 -11.92
CA THR A 77 -20.22 -0.62 -11.59
C THR A 77 -19.98 -1.67 -12.68
N ALA A 78 -20.09 -1.28 -13.96
CA ALA A 78 -19.82 -2.18 -15.07
C ALA A 78 -18.32 -2.52 -15.19
N LEU A 79 -17.44 -1.58 -14.84
CA LEU A 79 -15.99 -1.79 -14.79
C LEU A 79 -15.60 -2.93 -13.84
N LEU A 80 -16.28 -3.07 -12.69
CA LEU A 80 -16.02 -4.14 -11.72
C LEU A 80 -16.23 -5.55 -12.32
N ALA A 81 -17.19 -5.68 -13.24
CA ALA A 81 -17.44 -6.93 -13.95
C ALA A 81 -16.53 -7.12 -15.17
N ALA A 82 -16.14 -6.02 -15.82
CA ALA A 82 -15.30 -6.05 -17.02
C ALA A 82 -13.80 -6.23 -16.73
N MET A 83 -13.33 -5.89 -15.53
CA MET A 83 -11.92 -5.99 -15.14
C MET A 83 -11.72 -6.63 -13.76
N PRO A 84 -10.70 -7.49 -13.61
CA PRO A 84 -10.29 -8.01 -12.30
C PRO A 84 -9.70 -6.90 -11.43
N ALA A 85 -9.55 -7.17 -10.13
CA ALA A 85 -8.80 -6.29 -9.23
C ALA A 85 -7.33 -6.21 -9.64
N GLY A 86 -6.72 -5.03 -9.48
CA GLY A 86 -5.33 -4.77 -9.83
C GLY A 86 -5.08 -3.30 -10.17
N ALA A 87 -3.83 -2.95 -10.44
CA ALA A 87 -3.40 -1.60 -10.74
C ALA A 87 -4.17 -0.99 -11.93
N ALA A 88 -4.40 -1.76 -12.99
CA ALA A 88 -5.12 -1.30 -14.18
C ALA A 88 -6.54 -0.80 -13.85
N ARG A 89 -7.29 -1.59 -13.07
CA ARG A 89 -8.64 -1.22 -12.67
C ARG A 89 -8.63 -0.04 -11.69
N ASN A 90 -7.64 0.04 -10.80
CA ASN A 90 -7.48 1.17 -9.88
C ASN A 90 -7.37 2.51 -10.64
N ALA A 91 -6.48 2.61 -11.64
CA ALA A 91 -6.33 3.86 -12.39
C ALA A 91 -7.61 4.26 -13.12
N ILE A 92 -8.31 3.32 -13.76
CA ILE A 92 -9.56 3.63 -14.48
C ILE A 92 -10.69 3.97 -13.50
N ASP A 93 -10.89 3.19 -12.43
CA ASP A 93 -11.96 3.45 -11.45
C ASP A 93 -11.80 4.82 -10.80
N CYS A 94 -10.58 5.17 -10.38
CA CYS A 94 -10.27 6.49 -9.82
C CYS A 94 -10.50 7.61 -10.84
N ALA A 95 -10.11 7.43 -12.11
CA ALA A 95 -10.36 8.41 -13.16
C ALA A 95 -11.86 8.62 -13.40
N LEU A 96 -12.68 7.56 -13.33
CA LEU A 96 -14.13 7.66 -13.44
C LEU A 96 -14.75 8.37 -12.23
N TRP A 97 -14.30 8.07 -11.01
CA TRP A 97 -14.74 8.78 -9.81
C TRP A 97 -14.48 10.28 -9.89
N ASP A 98 -13.26 10.67 -10.29
CA ASP A 98 -12.87 12.07 -10.44
C ASP A 98 -13.66 12.77 -11.56
N LEU A 99 -13.90 12.08 -12.69
CA LEU A 99 -14.72 12.59 -13.78
C LEU A 99 -16.18 12.81 -13.35
N GLU A 100 -16.79 11.81 -12.71
CA GLU A 100 -18.17 11.88 -12.22
C GLU A 100 -18.35 13.02 -11.20
N ALA A 101 -17.38 13.19 -10.30
CA ALA A 101 -17.40 14.28 -9.33
C ALA A 101 -17.39 15.66 -10.01
N LYS A 102 -16.58 15.83 -11.05
CA LYS A 102 -16.48 17.08 -11.82
C LYS A 102 -17.70 17.34 -12.68
N LEU A 103 -18.26 16.32 -13.33
CA LEU A 103 -19.50 16.42 -14.11
C LEU A 103 -20.70 16.75 -13.22
N GLY A 104 -20.77 16.14 -12.04
CA GLY A 104 -21.87 16.33 -11.08
C GLY A 104 -21.70 17.53 -10.16
N ALA A 105 -20.59 18.27 -10.28
CA ALA A 105 -20.18 19.33 -9.34
C ALA A 105 -20.29 18.90 -7.86
N ARG A 106 -20.01 17.61 -7.59
CA ARG A 106 -20.12 16.98 -6.27
C ARG A 106 -18.80 16.29 -5.95
N PRO A 107 -18.05 16.74 -4.93
CA PRO A 107 -16.80 16.08 -4.52
C PRO A 107 -16.98 14.57 -4.29
N VAL A 108 -15.93 13.79 -4.57
CA VAL A 108 -15.94 12.34 -4.30
C VAL A 108 -16.28 12.05 -2.84
N ALA A 109 -15.73 12.83 -1.90
CA ALA A 109 -16.02 12.73 -0.47
C ALA A 109 -17.53 12.75 -0.19
N ASP A 110 -18.26 13.72 -0.76
CA ASP A 110 -19.71 13.81 -0.61
C ASP A 110 -20.41 12.61 -1.25
N ALA A 111 -19.92 12.13 -2.39
CA ALA A 111 -20.49 10.98 -3.09
C ALA A 111 -20.37 9.67 -2.31
N ILE A 112 -19.29 9.50 -1.54
CA ILE A 112 -19.08 8.36 -0.63
C ILE A 112 -19.65 8.59 0.78
N GLY A 113 -20.36 9.69 1.01
CA GLY A 113 -21.02 9.99 2.28
C GLY A 113 -20.11 10.59 3.37
N VAL A 114 -18.90 11.03 3.01
CA VAL A 114 -17.97 11.69 3.94
C VAL A 114 -18.23 13.20 3.92
N VAL A 115 -18.77 13.71 5.02
CA VAL A 115 -19.00 15.15 5.22
C VAL A 115 -17.75 15.78 5.84
N SER A 116 -17.24 16.84 5.21
CA SER A 116 -16.12 17.65 5.72
C SER A 116 -14.88 16.81 6.06
N PRO A 117 -14.16 16.28 5.04
CA PRO A 117 -12.94 15.50 5.26
C PRO A 117 -11.96 16.29 6.13
N LYS A 118 -11.38 15.60 7.12
CA LYS A 118 -10.40 16.18 8.05
C LYS A 118 -9.01 15.68 7.70
N ALA A 119 -8.00 16.46 8.08
CA ALA A 119 -6.63 16.00 8.02
C ALA A 119 -6.50 14.73 8.89
N LEU A 120 -5.83 13.72 8.34
CA LEU A 120 -5.49 12.49 9.02
C LEU A 120 -3.97 12.40 9.20
N GLU A 121 -3.56 11.71 10.25
CA GLU A 121 -2.17 11.35 10.44
C GLU A 121 -1.79 10.23 9.47
N THR A 122 -0.62 10.35 8.83
CA THR A 122 -0.03 9.27 8.03
C THR A 122 1.26 8.78 8.69
N ALA A 123 1.52 7.48 8.57
CA ALA A 123 2.82 6.94 8.93
C ALA A 123 3.91 7.48 7.99
N TYR A 124 5.12 7.63 8.51
CA TYR A 124 6.32 7.91 7.70
C TYR A 124 7.23 6.70 7.70
N THR A 125 7.55 6.21 6.50
CA THR A 125 8.27 4.95 6.34
C THR A 125 9.79 5.15 6.40
N LEU A 126 10.45 4.36 7.24
CA LEU A 126 11.90 4.21 7.31
C LEU A 126 12.32 2.99 6.49
N SER A 127 13.26 3.19 5.57
CA SER A 127 13.80 2.11 4.73
C SER A 127 14.63 1.14 5.55
N LEU A 128 14.54 -0.15 5.20
CA LEU A 128 15.37 -1.20 5.79
C LEU A 128 16.85 -0.92 5.53
N ALA A 129 17.66 -0.96 6.58
CA ALA A 129 19.11 -0.76 6.56
C ALA A 129 19.77 -1.42 7.80
N GLU A 130 21.06 -1.17 8.01
CA GLU A 130 21.73 -1.53 9.25
C GLU A 130 21.19 -0.73 10.46
N PRO A 131 21.23 -1.28 11.69
CA PRO A 131 20.61 -0.66 12.87
C PRO A 131 21.00 0.81 13.10
N GLU A 132 22.28 1.17 12.92
CA GLU A 132 22.75 2.54 13.10
C GLU A 132 22.15 3.51 12.06
N ALA A 133 22.08 3.08 10.80
CA ALA A 133 21.48 3.86 9.73
C ALA A 133 19.96 4.03 9.93
N MET A 134 19.27 2.98 10.40
CA MET A 134 17.84 3.08 10.73
C MET A 134 17.60 3.98 11.94
N ALA A 135 18.47 3.95 12.96
CA ALA A 135 18.41 4.88 14.07
C ALA A 135 18.63 6.33 13.63
N ALA A 136 19.53 6.57 12.66
CA ALA A 136 19.72 7.89 12.08
C ALA A 136 18.47 8.37 11.33
N GLN A 137 17.84 7.50 10.52
CA GLN A 137 16.56 7.79 9.86
C GLN A 137 15.47 8.12 10.89
N ALA A 138 15.36 7.35 11.97
CA ALA A 138 14.36 7.56 13.00
C ALA A 138 14.58 8.87 13.76
N ARG A 139 15.83 9.20 14.13
CA ARG A 139 16.17 10.49 14.76
C ARG A 139 15.78 11.67 13.87
N ALA A 140 16.05 11.58 12.55
CA ALA A 140 15.67 12.62 11.60
C ALA A 140 14.14 12.77 11.47
N ALA A 141 13.38 11.71 11.74
CA ALA A 141 11.93 11.67 11.66
C ALA A 141 11.22 11.70 13.04
N ALA A 142 11.94 11.88 14.14
CA ALA A 142 11.41 11.68 15.50
C ALA A 142 10.32 12.68 15.93
N SER A 143 10.17 13.79 15.21
CA SER A 143 9.05 14.73 15.40
C SER A 143 7.72 14.19 14.85
N ARG A 144 7.76 13.12 14.05
CA ARG A 144 6.57 12.51 13.47
C ARG A 144 5.91 11.58 14.49
N PRO A 145 4.57 11.64 14.64
CA PRO A 145 3.88 10.87 15.66
C PRO A 145 3.79 9.37 15.34
N LEU A 146 3.95 8.97 14.08
CA LEU A 146 3.84 7.59 13.61
C LEU A 146 4.93 7.27 12.59
N LEU A 147 5.74 6.26 12.89
CA LEU A 147 6.80 5.75 12.02
C LEU A 147 6.49 4.31 11.59
N LYS A 148 6.60 4.04 10.29
CA LYS A 148 6.55 2.69 9.73
C LYS A 148 7.97 2.21 9.47
N VAL A 149 8.36 1.07 10.02
CA VAL A 149 9.75 0.62 9.98
C VAL A 149 9.81 -0.67 9.17
N LYS A 150 10.48 -0.61 8.03
CA LYS A 150 10.72 -1.80 7.21
C LYS A 150 11.75 -2.69 7.90
N ILE A 151 11.35 -3.92 8.17
CA ILE A 151 12.15 -4.98 8.78
C ILE A 151 12.06 -6.24 7.91
N GLY A 152 12.64 -7.35 8.35
CA GLY A 152 12.58 -8.63 7.65
C GLY A 152 13.98 -9.18 7.41
N GLY A 153 14.34 -10.20 8.19
CA GLY A 153 15.59 -10.95 8.07
C GLY A 153 16.29 -11.15 9.41
N ASP A 154 17.57 -11.46 9.37
CA ASP A 154 18.40 -11.59 10.57
C ASP A 154 18.63 -10.23 11.23
N ASN A 155 18.83 -10.21 12.54
CA ASN A 155 19.20 -9.02 13.33
C ASN A 155 18.10 -7.94 13.50
N ASP A 156 16.83 -8.28 13.28
CA ASP A 156 15.71 -7.34 13.45
C ASP A 156 15.55 -6.84 14.89
N ALA A 157 15.89 -7.64 15.90
CA ALA A 157 15.91 -7.19 17.30
C ALA A 157 16.82 -5.97 17.53
N ALA A 158 18.00 -5.94 16.88
CA ALA A 158 18.89 -4.79 16.96
C ALA A 158 18.32 -3.56 16.26
N ARG A 159 17.66 -3.74 15.09
CA ARG A 159 16.99 -2.66 14.36
C ARG A 159 15.85 -2.06 15.16
N ILE A 160 14.97 -2.90 15.72
CA ILE A 160 13.83 -2.50 16.56
C ILE A 160 14.33 -1.69 17.76
N ARG A 161 15.34 -2.20 18.48
CA ARG A 161 15.93 -1.49 19.62
C ARG A 161 16.50 -0.13 19.21
N ALA A 162 17.25 -0.09 18.12
CA ALA A 162 17.92 1.12 17.67
C ALA A 162 16.90 2.21 17.24
N VAL A 163 15.83 1.84 16.54
CA VAL A 163 14.78 2.76 16.09
C VAL A 163 13.92 3.26 17.26
N THR A 164 13.51 2.37 18.16
CA THR A 164 12.69 2.74 19.34
C THR A 164 13.43 3.68 20.28
N GLN A 165 14.74 3.47 20.50
CA GLN A 165 15.58 4.39 21.27
C GLN A 165 15.80 5.74 20.57
N ALA A 166 15.84 5.75 19.24
CA ALA A 166 16.07 6.95 18.44
C ALA A 166 14.83 7.85 18.30
N ALA A 167 13.62 7.28 18.41
CA ALA A 167 12.35 8.00 18.32
C ALA A 167 11.37 7.57 19.43
N PRO A 168 11.71 7.77 20.72
CA PRO A 168 10.96 7.21 21.84
C PRO A 168 9.57 7.82 22.05
N GLN A 169 9.24 8.90 21.36
CA GLN A 169 7.92 9.56 21.43
C GLN A 169 7.02 9.20 20.24
N SER A 170 7.56 8.56 19.21
CA SER A 170 6.80 8.12 18.05
C SER A 170 6.15 6.76 18.34
N ARG A 171 4.90 6.58 17.89
CA ARG A 171 4.34 5.24 17.73
C ARG A 171 5.04 4.56 16.56
N ILE A 172 5.34 3.27 16.70
CA ILE A 172 6.08 2.53 15.70
C ILE A 172 5.27 1.31 15.25
N ILE A 173 5.09 1.21 13.95
CA ILE A 173 4.58 0.01 13.28
C ILE A 173 5.73 -0.65 12.53
N LEU A 174 5.80 -1.97 12.59
CA LEU A 174 6.77 -2.77 11.84
C LEU A 174 6.11 -3.33 10.60
N ASP A 175 6.88 -3.52 9.55
CA ASP A 175 6.45 -4.22 8.34
C ASP A 175 7.58 -5.10 7.83
N ALA A 176 7.37 -6.41 7.90
CA ALA A 176 8.36 -7.39 7.50
C ALA A 176 8.34 -7.69 6.00
N ASN A 177 7.27 -7.30 5.30
CA ASN A 177 7.02 -7.66 3.91
C ASN A 177 7.35 -9.13 3.64
N GLU A 178 6.73 -10.03 4.41
CA GLU A 178 6.90 -11.48 4.29
C GLU A 178 8.29 -12.01 4.72
N GLY A 179 9.07 -11.20 5.45
CA GLY A 179 10.48 -11.48 5.75
C GLY A 179 10.74 -12.37 6.97
N TRP A 180 9.75 -12.63 7.82
CA TRP A 180 9.88 -13.56 8.94
C TRP A 180 9.49 -14.99 8.55
N THR A 181 9.76 -15.91 9.47
CA THR A 181 9.52 -17.35 9.29
C THR A 181 8.96 -17.93 10.58
N ASP A 182 8.41 -19.14 10.51
CA ASP A 182 7.93 -19.89 11.66
C ASP A 182 8.99 -20.03 12.78
N ASN A 183 10.28 -20.02 12.41
CA ASN A 183 11.39 -20.17 13.35
C ASN A 183 11.68 -18.90 14.18
N ASN A 184 11.30 -17.72 13.71
CA ASN A 184 11.65 -16.45 14.38
C ASN A 184 10.44 -15.57 14.74
N ILE A 185 9.24 -15.89 14.23
CA ILE A 185 8.03 -15.09 14.43
C ILE A 185 7.68 -14.89 15.91
N VAL A 186 7.73 -15.95 16.72
CA VAL A 186 7.35 -15.89 18.14
C VAL A 186 8.29 -14.98 18.93
N GLU A 187 9.60 -15.15 18.74
CA GLU A 187 10.61 -14.34 19.42
C GLU A 187 10.53 -12.88 18.99
N ASN A 188 10.34 -12.63 17.69
CA ASN A 188 10.24 -11.28 17.16
C ASN A 188 8.96 -10.55 17.62
N LEU A 189 7.82 -11.25 17.71
CA LEU A 189 6.57 -10.69 18.26
C LEU A 189 6.73 -10.30 19.73
N ALA A 190 7.32 -11.19 20.54
CA ALA A 190 7.60 -10.91 21.95
C ALA A 190 8.52 -9.70 22.11
N PHE A 191 9.61 -9.67 21.33
CA PHE A 191 10.56 -8.55 21.35
C PHE A 191 9.90 -7.23 20.92
N ALA A 192 9.05 -7.25 19.89
CA ALA A 192 8.31 -6.08 19.44
C ALA A 192 7.36 -5.56 20.54
N ALA A 193 6.67 -6.44 21.25
CA ALA A 193 5.81 -6.07 22.37
C ALA A 193 6.60 -5.41 23.51
N GLU A 194 7.76 -5.97 23.88
CA GLU A 194 8.65 -5.39 24.91
C GLU A 194 9.15 -3.98 24.56
N HIS A 195 9.22 -3.65 23.26
CA HIS A 195 9.68 -2.34 22.77
C HIS A 195 8.54 -1.40 22.37
N GLY A 196 7.29 -1.73 22.72
CA GLY A 196 6.14 -0.85 22.54
C GLY A 196 5.72 -0.66 21.08
N ILE A 197 6.01 -1.63 20.21
CA ILE A 197 5.50 -1.67 18.84
C ILE A 197 3.98 -1.80 18.87
N VAL A 198 3.28 -1.05 18.02
CA VAL A 198 1.81 -0.96 18.06
C VAL A 198 1.09 -1.74 16.95
N LEU A 199 1.82 -2.18 15.93
CA LEU A 199 1.30 -3.01 14.82
C LEU A 199 2.46 -3.73 14.12
N ILE A 200 2.23 -4.96 13.65
CA ILE A 200 3.14 -5.66 12.74
C ILE A 200 2.40 -6.01 11.46
N GLU A 201 2.88 -5.50 10.32
CA GLU A 201 2.33 -5.76 8.99
C GLU A 201 3.06 -6.91 8.31
N GLN A 202 2.27 -7.84 7.76
CA GLN A 202 2.65 -9.03 7.01
C GLN A 202 3.99 -9.65 7.46
N PRO A 203 4.04 -10.24 8.66
CA PRO A 203 5.27 -10.87 9.15
C PRO A 203 5.72 -12.02 8.24
N LEU A 204 4.77 -12.87 7.81
CA LEU A 204 5.03 -14.13 7.12
C LEU A 204 4.62 -14.08 5.63
N PRO A 205 5.23 -14.92 4.78
CA PRO A 205 4.81 -15.04 3.39
C PRO A 205 3.33 -15.41 3.23
N ALA A 206 2.65 -14.72 2.34
CA ALA A 206 1.24 -14.96 2.06
C ALA A 206 1.00 -16.42 1.67
N GLY A 207 0.02 -17.06 2.32
CA GLY A 207 -0.28 -18.49 2.13
C GLY A 207 0.68 -19.45 2.86
N ARG A 208 1.66 -18.92 3.60
CA ARG A 208 2.53 -19.65 4.53
C ARG A 208 2.54 -18.97 5.90
N ASP A 209 1.36 -18.57 6.33
CA ASP A 209 1.08 -17.78 7.52
C ASP A 209 0.23 -18.55 8.56
N GLY A 210 -0.02 -19.84 8.31
CA GLY A 210 -0.91 -20.68 9.11
C GLY A 210 -0.61 -20.71 10.62
N ILE A 211 0.66 -20.60 10.99
CA ILE A 211 1.13 -20.56 12.39
C ILE A 211 0.51 -19.39 13.18
N LEU A 212 0.10 -18.30 12.52
CA LEU A 212 -0.53 -17.16 13.20
C LEU A 212 -1.81 -17.55 13.95
N ARG A 213 -2.53 -18.61 13.51
CA ARG A 213 -3.70 -19.11 14.25
C ARG A 213 -3.36 -19.79 15.57
N GLU A 214 -2.12 -20.24 15.73
CA GLU A 214 -1.70 -21.12 16.82
C GLU A 214 -0.85 -20.40 17.88
N ILE A 215 -0.40 -19.18 17.58
CA ILE A 215 0.48 -18.40 18.47
C ILE A 215 -0.26 -17.20 19.05
N ALA A 216 0.28 -16.66 20.14
CA ALA A 216 -0.24 -15.42 20.72
C ALA A 216 0.13 -14.20 19.86
N HIS A 217 -0.75 -13.21 19.81
CA HIS A 217 -0.52 -11.91 19.17
C HIS A 217 -0.29 -10.84 20.27
N PRO A 218 0.93 -10.74 20.85
CA PRO A 218 1.21 -9.71 21.86
C PRO A 218 1.26 -8.30 21.27
N VAL A 219 1.32 -8.19 19.94
CA VAL A 219 1.13 -6.98 19.13
C VAL A 219 0.13 -7.34 18.03
N PRO A 220 -0.84 -6.45 17.68
CA PRO A 220 -1.75 -6.71 16.57
C PRO A 220 -1.01 -6.97 15.25
N ILE A 221 -1.49 -7.95 14.48
CA ILE A 221 -0.90 -8.37 13.20
C ILE A 221 -1.83 -8.01 12.04
N CYS A 222 -1.34 -7.20 11.10
CA CYS A 222 -2.07 -6.73 9.93
C CYS A 222 -1.67 -7.51 8.67
N ALA A 223 -2.65 -7.91 7.85
CA ALA A 223 -2.40 -8.44 6.52
C ALA A 223 -2.16 -7.30 5.49
N ASP A 224 -1.15 -7.46 4.63
CA ASP A 224 -0.97 -6.68 3.40
C ASP A 224 -0.96 -7.63 2.21
N GLU A 225 0.15 -8.33 1.95
CA GLU A 225 0.28 -9.27 0.83
C GLU A 225 -0.75 -10.42 0.87
N SER A 226 -1.33 -10.75 2.04
CA SER A 226 -2.38 -11.78 2.18
C SER A 226 -3.80 -11.28 1.84
N VAL A 227 -4.05 -9.96 1.71
CA VAL A 227 -5.40 -9.41 1.51
C VAL A 227 -5.47 -8.40 0.35
N HIS A 228 -6.30 -8.71 -0.66
CA HIS A 228 -6.42 -7.88 -1.88
C HIS A 228 -7.86 -7.51 -2.23
N GLU A 229 -8.80 -8.43 -2.00
CA GLU A 229 -10.20 -8.26 -2.33
C GLU A 229 -11.06 -8.61 -1.12
N ALA A 230 -12.22 -7.97 -0.99
CA ALA A 230 -13.15 -8.20 0.11
C ALA A 230 -13.56 -9.68 0.25
N LYS A 231 -13.65 -10.41 -0.89
CA LYS A 231 -13.97 -11.84 -0.90
C LYS A 231 -12.92 -12.72 -0.20
N ASN A 232 -11.71 -12.21 0.04
CA ASN A 232 -10.63 -12.94 0.69
C ASN A 232 -10.66 -12.80 2.22
N LEU A 233 -11.45 -11.88 2.78
CA LEU A 233 -11.43 -11.53 4.20
C LEU A 233 -11.78 -12.72 5.11
N GLU A 234 -12.75 -13.53 4.73
CA GLU A 234 -13.21 -14.66 5.55
C GLU A 234 -12.10 -15.70 5.79
N ALA A 235 -11.23 -15.93 4.81
CA ALA A 235 -10.12 -16.88 4.93
C ALA A 235 -9.02 -16.41 5.90
N LEU A 236 -8.99 -15.11 6.23
CA LEU A 236 -7.97 -14.49 7.07
C LEU A 236 -8.34 -14.43 8.55
N VAL A 237 -9.58 -14.80 8.89
CA VAL A 237 -10.04 -14.83 10.29
C VAL A 237 -9.14 -15.73 11.13
N GLY A 238 -8.66 -15.17 12.24
CA GLY A 238 -7.76 -15.83 13.19
C GLY A 238 -6.28 -15.84 12.77
N LEU A 239 -5.93 -15.38 11.57
CA LEU A 239 -4.53 -15.17 11.17
C LEU A 239 -4.05 -13.74 11.47
N TYR A 240 -4.96 -12.78 11.34
CA TYR A 240 -4.70 -11.35 11.45
C TYR A 240 -5.77 -10.69 12.32
N ASP A 241 -5.44 -9.56 12.94
CA ASP A 241 -6.28 -8.81 13.89
C ASP A 241 -7.07 -7.67 13.24
#